data_AF-A0A7T7XPM5-F1
#
_entry.id   AF-A0A7T7XPM5-F1
#
_cell.length_a   1.000
_cell.length_b   1.000
_cell.length_c   1.000
_cell.angle_alpha   90.00
_cell.angle_beta   90.00
_cell.angle_gamma   90.00
#
_symmetry.space_group_name_H-M   'P 1'
#
loop_
_entity.id
_entity.type
_entity.pdbx_description
1 polymer ?
#
loop_
_entity_poly.entity_id
_entity_poly.type
_entity_poly.pdbx_seq_one_letter_code
_entity_poly.pdbx_strand_id
1 'polypeptide(L)'
;MFRKSPILFFIIPLAGIIACTNPTGGESENKITNAEAIEFLESIRAEAEAGESGKTYTLERDVDLGAMDWVPIGTDNKPFKGVFDGNGYTIKGLKLPDDVKHSGLFGYVSGSGTGIKNLNIELDTPQLSPGSTFYVGAAAGYLTDGAIINNVKVSGNLDIISSPTLRVGGITGTMADGTTITGSAFTGNISASGSNYTGGIAGMVLISASKEDLTNTISGCYTTGTISGGNYTGGITGVIQNENYTKRSENIISACYSTSAVSGGGHIGGIAGALVNFSSKDQCKSTITGCYSTGAISGSSAAIGGIAGSANNSGSTDQCQLIISGCYSTGTISGSGTVGGIIGEFSNTGSGCVIKLENSVFLGSRISSSASSIGRIAGDFGGTPTLTNNYANKAALVNESTIEDSGNKGLTHKNGEDISGALPVQSFYESLTWSFSGSNAVWKMGNTGYPMHTWETGTTPAGWKNNN
;
A
#
# COMPACT_ATOMS: atom_id res chain seq x y z
N MET A 1 38.44 10.15 -35.61
CA MET A 1 37.89 11.25 -34.78
C MET A 1 36.86 10.65 -33.85
N PHE A 2 37.31 10.09 -32.71
CA PHE A 2 36.52 9.79 -31.51
C PHE A 2 37.54 9.55 -30.40
N ARG A 3 37.78 10.58 -29.57
CA ARG A 3 38.60 10.46 -28.36
C ARG A 3 37.73 9.76 -27.32
N LYS A 4 38.14 8.57 -26.89
CA LYS A 4 37.69 8.00 -25.61
C LYS A 4 38.19 8.94 -24.51
N SER A 5 37.27 9.56 -23.80
CA SER A 5 37.57 10.25 -22.54
C SER A 5 37.70 9.20 -21.44
N PRO A 6 38.82 9.12 -20.70
CA PRO A 6 38.89 8.23 -19.55
C PRO A 6 38.12 8.86 -18.39
N ILE A 7 37.09 8.16 -17.90
CA ILE A 7 36.44 8.47 -16.62
C ILE A 7 37.46 8.12 -15.54
N LEU A 8 37.98 9.15 -14.87
CA LEU A 8 38.91 9.04 -13.77
C LEU A 8 38.12 8.60 -12.53
N PHE A 9 38.18 7.31 -12.18
CA PHE A 9 37.74 6.83 -10.87
C PHE A 9 38.66 7.42 -9.81
N PHE A 10 38.21 8.47 -9.12
CA PHE A 10 38.79 8.82 -7.83
C PHE A 10 38.34 7.76 -6.83
N ILE A 11 39.22 6.79 -6.58
CA ILE A 11 39.19 6.00 -5.35
C ILE A 11 39.60 6.97 -4.24
N ILE A 12 38.63 7.61 -3.59
CA ILE A 12 38.87 8.28 -2.33
C ILE A 12 38.94 7.16 -1.28
N PRO A 13 40.05 7.03 -0.51
CA PRO A 13 40.10 6.06 0.57
C PRO A 13 39.11 6.52 1.65
N LEU A 14 38.10 5.68 1.91
CA LEU A 14 37.11 5.86 2.96
C LEU A 14 37.81 5.73 4.32
N ALA A 15 38.38 6.84 4.79
CA ALA A 15 38.83 7.00 6.16
C ALA A 15 37.68 7.60 6.97
N GLY A 16 37.00 6.73 7.71
CA GLY A 16 36.47 7.01 9.04
C GLY A 16 35.34 8.04 9.14
N ILE A 17 34.16 7.55 9.49
CA ILE A 17 33.42 8.04 10.66
C ILE A 17 33.34 9.57 10.77
N ILE A 18 32.28 10.19 10.23
CA ILE A 18 31.79 11.43 10.84
C ILE A 18 31.08 11.01 12.13
N ALA A 19 31.88 10.76 13.17
CA ALA A 19 31.46 10.91 14.55
C ALA A 19 32.11 12.20 15.01
N CYS A 20 31.33 13.27 15.11
CA CYS A 20 31.75 14.46 15.84
C CYS A 20 32.00 14.06 17.30
N THR A 21 33.27 13.92 17.68
CA THR A 21 33.69 14.00 19.08
C THR A 21 34.03 15.46 19.39
N ASN A 22 33.33 16.04 20.35
CA ASN A 22 33.52 17.41 20.83
C ASN A 22 34.98 17.68 21.25
N PRO A 23 35.57 18.81 20.82
CA PRO A 23 36.50 19.55 21.64
C PRO A 23 35.79 20.73 22.30
N THR A 24 36.16 20.95 23.55
CA THR A 24 35.76 22.07 24.39
C THR A 24 36.02 23.43 23.73
N GLY A 25 34.98 24.26 23.61
CA GLY A 25 35.12 25.72 23.54
C GLY A 25 34.64 26.37 22.25
N GLY A 26 33.40 26.86 22.26
CA GLY A 26 32.91 27.94 21.40
C GLY A 26 32.92 27.66 19.90
N GLU A 27 31.95 26.90 19.40
CA GLU A 27 31.77 26.68 17.97
C GLU A 27 30.39 27.17 17.52
N SER A 28 30.39 28.03 16.50
CA SER A 28 29.26 28.15 15.58
C SER A 28 28.94 26.74 15.06
N GLU A 29 27.74 26.23 15.32
CA GLU A 29 27.29 24.94 14.79
C GLU A 29 27.66 24.83 13.31
N ASN A 30 28.60 23.93 12.99
CA ASN A 30 28.98 23.59 11.62
C ASN A 30 27.79 22.85 10.99
N LYS A 31 26.80 23.60 10.49
CA LYS A 31 25.64 23.03 9.81
C LYS A 31 26.10 22.43 8.49
N ILE A 32 25.93 21.10 8.35
CA ILE A 32 26.10 20.39 7.08
C ILE A 32 25.37 21.16 5.97
N THR A 33 26.01 21.32 4.83
CA THR A 33 25.47 21.98 3.64
C THR A 33 24.63 21.03 2.79
N ASN A 34 23.91 21.56 1.80
CA ASN A 34 23.15 20.70 0.88
C ASN A 34 24.03 19.82 0.01
N ALA A 35 25.18 20.33 -0.43
CA ALA A 35 26.13 19.57 -1.21
C ALA A 35 26.68 18.37 -0.39
N GLU A 36 27.09 18.61 0.85
CA GLU A 36 27.59 17.55 1.74
C GLU A 36 26.51 16.49 2.05
N ALA A 37 25.24 16.90 2.17
CA ALA A 37 24.15 15.95 2.37
C ALA A 37 23.85 15.10 1.12
N ILE A 38 24.01 15.66 -0.09
CA ILE A 38 23.94 14.88 -1.33
C ILE A 38 25.12 13.90 -1.40
N GLU A 39 26.33 14.36 -1.12
CA GLU A 39 27.53 13.50 -1.08
C GLU A 39 27.39 12.35 -0.08
N PHE A 40 26.72 12.59 1.05
CA PHE A 40 26.37 11.53 1.99
C PHE A 40 25.45 10.46 1.37
N LEU A 41 24.41 10.84 0.63
CA LEU A 41 23.55 9.84 -0.05
C LEU A 41 24.34 9.05 -1.12
N GLU A 42 25.22 9.73 -1.84
CA GLU A 42 26.11 9.12 -2.83
C GLU A 42 27.09 8.13 -2.20
N SER A 43 27.60 8.42 -0.99
CA SER A 43 28.48 7.50 -0.26
C SER A 43 27.73 6.22 0.15
N ILE A 44 26.47 6.33 0.57
CA ILE A 44 25.62 5.16 0.87
C ILE A 44 25.45 4.28 -0.37
N ARG A 45 25.25 4.89 -1.55
CA ARG A 45 25.18 4.14 -2.82
C ARG A 45 26.48 3.38 -3.08
N ALA A 46 27.64 4.03 -2.93
CA ALA A 46 28.94 3.40 -3.13
C ALA A 46 29.19 2.23 -2.15
N GLU A 47 28.76 2.38 -0.90
CA GLU A 47 28.85 1.31 0.10
C GLU A 47 27.93 0.12 -0.24
N ALA A 48 26.71 0.38 -0.74
CA ALA A 48 25.83 -0.69 -1.21
C ALA A 48 26.42 -1.45 -2.41
N GLU A 49 27.04 -0.74 -3.38
CA GLU A 49 27.76 -1.31 -4.52
C GLU A 49 28.92 -2.23 -4.06
N ALA A 50 29.65 -1.79 -3.04
CA ALA A 50 30.72 -2.56 -2.39
C ALA A 50 30.20 -3.80 -1.62
N GLY A 51 28.89 -3.88 -1.37
CA GLY A 51 28.25 -4.99 -0.64
C GLY A 51 28.30 -4.84 0.87
N GLU A 52 28.51 -3.62 1.38
CA GLU A 52 28.46 -3.32 2.80
C GLU A 52 27.07 -3.60 3.38
N SER A 53 27.02 -4.02 4.64
CA SER A 53 25.77 -4.40 5.32
C SER A 53 25.81 -4.07 6.81
N GLY A 54 24.65 -3.96 7.44
CA GLY A 54 24.52 -3.76 8.89
C GLY A 54 24.84 -2.34 9.38
N LYS A 55 25.11 -1.39 8.48
CA LYS A 55 25.35 0.02 8.81
C LYS A 55 24.04 0.78 8.98
N THR A 56 24.06 1.79 9.86
CA THR A 56 22.97 2.75 10.04
C THR A 56 23.43 4.12 9.55
N TYR A 57 22.61 4.74 8.72
CA TYR A 57 22.82 6.05 8.13
C TYR A 57 21.70 6.98 8.60
N THR A 58 22.04 8.13 9.16
CA THR A 58 21.07 9.06 9.72
C THR A 58 21.19 10.42 9.03
N LEU A 59 20.07 10.97 8.55
CA LEU A 59 20.06 12.34 8.04
C LEU A 59 20.17 13.35 9.19
N GLU A 60 20.90 14.43 8.94
CA GLU A 60 21.08 15.55 9.87
C GLU A 60 20.46 16.86 9.37
N ARG A 61 19.87 16.85 8.16
CA ARG A 61 19.16 17.98 7.55
C ARG A 61 18.25 17.52 6.40
N ASP A 62 17.35 18.42 5.99
CA ASP A 62 16.66 18.29 4.70
C ASP A 62 17.67 18.29 3.55
N VAL A 63 17.41 17.49 2.51
CA VAL A 63 18.22 17.39 1.30
C VAL A 63 17.38 17.81 0.12
N ASP A 64 17.83 18.81 -0.63
CA ASP A 64 17.21 19.19 -1.90
C ASP A 64 18.04 18.60 -3.05
N LEU A 65 17.49 17.61 -3.75
CA LEU A 65 18.15 17.00 -4.90
C LEU A 65 18.09 17.88 -6.15
N GLY A 66 17.39 19.02 -6.11
CA GLY A 66 17.33 19.99 -7.21
C GLY A 66 16.83 19.39 -8.52
N ALA A 67 16.03 18.32 -8.42
CA ALA A 67 15.56 17.57 -9.57
C ALA A 67 16.72 17.02 -10.43
N MET A 68 17.83 16.62 -9.81
CA MET A 68 18.92 15.93 -10.50
C MET A 68 18.49 14.53 -10.97
N ASP A 69 19.19 14.01 -11.97
CA ASP A 69 19.00 12.62 -12.40
C ASP A 69 19.53 11.69 -11.31
N TRP A 70 18.60 11.00 -10.64
CA TRP A 70 18.90 10.17 -9.48
C TRP A 70 19.29 8.74 -9.90
N VAL A 71 20.38 8.23 -9.33
CA VAL A 71 20.73 6.80 -9.43
C VAL A 71 20.36 6.10 -8.12
N PRO A 72 19.45 5.11 -8.13
CA PRO A 72 18.95 4.50 -6.91
C PRO A 72 20.02 3.83 -6.05
N ILE A 73 19.82 3.88 -4.74
CA ILE A 73 20.66 3.16 -3.79
C ILE A 73 20.28 1.67 -3.79
N GLY A 74 21.23 0.82 -4.17
CA GLY A 74 21.07 -0.64 -4.20
C GLY A 74 20.37 -1.18 -5.45
N THR A 75 20.82 -2.34 -5.91
CA THR A 75 20.29 -3.09 -7.06
C THR A 75 19.93 -4.52 -6.67
N ASP A 76 19.27 -5.29 -7.53
CA ASP A 76 18.99 -6.71 -7.25
C ASP A 76 20.26 -7.55 -7.06
N ASN A 77 21.36 -7.18 -7.71
CA ASN A 77 22.67 -7.81 -7.54
C ASN A 77 23.43 -7.30 -6.29
N LYS A 78 23.21 -6.05 -5.90
CA LYS A 78 23.90 -5.36 -4.81
C LYS A 78 22.87 -4.61 -3.96
N PRO A 79 22.02 -5.33 -3.21
CA PRO A 79 20.91 -4.70 -2.52
C PRO A 79 21.41 -3.86 -1.35
N PHE A 80 20.65 -2.82 -1.00
CA PHE A 80 20.89 -2.10 0.24
C PHE A 80 20.55 -3.00 1.43
N LYS A 81 21.55 -3.21 2.31
CA LYS A 81 21.44 -4.06 3.50
C LYS A 81 21.74 -3.30 4.80
N GLY A 82 21.48 -2.00 4.82
CA GLY A 82 21.63 -1.14 5.98
C GLY A 82 20.30 -0.61 6.51
N VAL A 83 20.37 0.33 7.44
CA VAL A 83 19.24 1.10 7.94
C VAL A 83 19.43 2.56 7.54
N PHE A 84 18.46 3.13 6.84
CA PHE A 84 18.41 4.56 6.56
C PHE A 84 17.36 5.23 7.45
N ASP A 85 17.82 6.06 8.40
CA ASP A 85 16.97 6.85 9.27
C ASP A 85 16.93 8.30 8.77
N GLY A 86 15.80 8.71 8.20
CA GLY A 86 15.58 10.09 7.80
C GLY A 86 15.51 11.06 8.97
N ASN A 87 15.39 10.58 10.22
CA ASN A 87 15.34 11.41 11.43
C ASN A 87 14.27 12.53 11.40
N GLY A 88 13.21 12.33 10.61
CA GLY A 88 12.15 13.30 10.38
C GLY A 88 12.44 14.36 9.31
N TYR A 89 13.63 14.35 8.69
CA TYR A 89 14.01 15.23 7.59
C TYR A 89 13.39 14.80 6.26
N THR A 90 13.50 15.71 5.29
CA THR A 90 12.89 15.60 3.97
C THR A 90 13.94 15.51 2.88
N ILE A 91 13.76 14.57 1.96
CA ILE A 91 14.45 14.57 0.66
C ILE A 91 13.49 15.16 -0.38
N LYS A 92 13.87 16.28 -1.00
CA LYS A 92 13.04 17.06 -1.93
C LYS A 92 13.56 16.97 -3.35
N GLY A 93 12.65 17.17 -4.31
CA GLY A 93 13.00 17.18 -5.73
C GLY A 93 13.48 15.83 -6.24
N LEU A 94 13.00 14.73 -5.66
CA LEU A 94 13.38 13.39 -6.13
C LEU A 94 12.74 13.14 -7.50
N LYS A 95 13.57 12.97 -8.52
CA LYS A 95 13.18 12.43 -9.83
C LYS A 95 13.40 10.93 -9.84
N LEU A 96 12.34 10.17 -10.06
CA LEU A 96 12.47 8.73 -10.23
C LEU A 96 13.01 8.39 -11.63
N PRO A 97 14.04 7.54 -11.75
CA PRO A 97 14.56 7.08 -13.05
C PRO A 97 13.60 6.08 -13.71
N ASP A 98 13.44 6.12 -15.03
CA ASP A 98 12.63 5.17 -15.83
C ASP A 98 13.45 4.20 -16.70
N ASP A 99 14.77 4.30 -16.64
CA ASP A 99 15.74 3.46 -17.36
C ASP A 99 16.33 2.33 -16.49
N VAL A 100 15.88 2.20 -15.25
CA VAL A 100 16.26 1.13 -14.31
C VAL A 100 15.10 0.18 -14.05
N LYS A 101 15.38 -1.07 -13.66
CA LYS A 101 14.31 -2.03 -13.31
C LYS A 101 13.55 -1.64 -12.03
N HIS A 102 14.26 -1.20 -11.00
CA HIS A 102 13.68 -0.85 -9.69
C HIS A 102 13.94 0.63 -9.42
N SER A 103 12.88 1.42 -9.50
CA SER A 103 12.90 2.87 -9.43
C SER A 103 12.43 3.36 -8.06
N GLY A 104 13.26 4.20 -7.43
CA GLY A 104 13.05 4.74 -6.09
C GLY A 104 14.28 5.51 -5.61
N LEU A 105 14.17 6.14 -4.43
CA LEU A 105 15.36 6.61 -3.70
C LEU A 105 16.33 5.42 -3.49
N PHE A 106 15.77 4.28 -3.09
CA PHE A 106 16.42 2.98 -3.09
C PHE A 106 15.89 2.13 -4.23
N GLY A 107 16.77 1.45 -4.97
CA GLY A 107 16.34 0.53 -6.02
C GLY A 107 15.84 -0.77 -5.40
N TYR A 108 16.69 -1.38 -4.58
CA TYR A 108 16.42 -2.70 -3.99
C TYR A 108 16.91 -2.76 -2.54
N VAL A 109 16.01 -3.09 -1.61
CA VAL A 109 16.29 -3.22 -0.17
C VAL A 109 16.00 -4.66 0.26
N SER A 110 16.97 -5.31 0.92
CA SER A 110 16.87 -6.71 1.32
C SER A 110 17.50 -6.96 2.68
N GLY A 111 16.91 -7.87 3.45
CA GLY A 111 17.48 -8.43 4.67
C GLY A 111 16.72 -8.07 5.94
N SER A 112 16.77 -8.98 6.91
CA SER A 112 16.18 -8.74 8.23
C SER A 112 16.94 -7.63 8.95
N GLY A 113 16.20 -6.71 9.57
CA GLY A 113 16.76 -5.56 10.27
C GLY A 113 17.30 -4.45 9.36
N THR A 114 17.07 -4.54 8.05
CA THR A 114 17.41 -3.49 7.07
C THR A 114 16.15 -2.69 6.72
N GLY A 115 16.31 -1.46 6.25
CA GLY A 115 15.13 -0.66 5.95
C GLY A 115 15.31 0.84 5.89
N ILE A 116 14.17 1.51 5.72
CA ILE A 116 14.04 2.97 5.64
C ILE A 116 13.05 3.42 6.71
N LYS A 117 13.40 4.42 7.51
CA LYS A 117 12.50 4.95 8.53
C LYS A 117 12.54 6.46 8.70
N ASN A 118 11.47 7.02 9.24
CA ASN A 118 11.35 8.44 9.64
C ASN A 118 11.74 9.43 8.54
N LEU A 119 11.25 9.21 7.32
CA LEU A 119 11.68 9.98 6.15
C LEU A 119 10.49 10.61 5.44
N ASN A 120 10.61 11.89 5.08
CA ASN A 120 9.70 12.51 4.13
C ASN A 120 10.37 12.56 2.74
N ILE A 121 9.60 12.29 1.69
CA ILE A 121 10.04 12.35 0.29
C ILE A 121 9.07 13.24 -0.47
N GLU A 122 9.59 14.27 -1.13
CA GLU A 122 8.84 15.12 -2.06
C GLU A 122 9.32 14.83 -3.50
N LEU A 123 8.40 14.33 -4.32
CA LEU A 123 8.65 13.97 -5.71
C LEU A 123 8.59 15.21 -6.61
N ASP A 124 9.53 15.29 -7.55
CA ASP A 124 9.48 16.17 -8.73
C ASP A 124 9.65 15.33 -10.01
N THR A 125 9.01 14.15 -9.99
CA THR A 125 9.14 13.14 -11.01
C THR A 125 8.40 13.57 -12.29
N PRO A 126 9.10 13.69 -13.43
CA PRO A 126 8.44 13.87 -14.71
C PRO A 126 7.65 12.61 -15.08
N GLN A 127 6.86 12.68 -16.15
CA GLN A 127 6.19 11.51 -16.70
C GLN A 127 7.22 10.40 -17.01
N LEU A 128 6.97 9.19 -16.51
CA LEU A 128 7.83 8.02 -16.68
C LEU A 128 7.38 7.20 -17.88
N SER A 129 8.34 6.80 -18.73
CA SER A 129 8.10 5.99 -19.93
C SER A 129 9.00 4.74 -19.97
N PRO A 130 8.87 3.82 -18.99
CA PRO A 130 9.77 2.68 -18.85
C PRO A 130 9.61 1.66 -19.99
N GLY A 131 10.73 1.09 -20.45
CA GLY A 131 10.77 0.20 -21.60
C GLY A 131 10.51 -1.29 -21.33
N SER A 132 10.46 -1.74 -20.06
CA SER A 132 10.33 -3.17 -19.69
C SER A 132 9.65 -3.37 -18.32
N THR A 133 9.78 -4.55 -17.70
CA THR A 133 9.31 -4.79 -16.32
C THR A 133 9.92 -3.75 -15.38
N PHE A 134 9.04 -3.05 -14.67
CA PHE A 134 9.43 -1.84 -13.95
C PHE A 134 8.67 -1.76 -12.62
N TYR A 135 9.44 -1.56 -11.56
CA TYR A 135 8.95 -1.49 -10.19
C TYR A 135 9.15 -0.06 -9.69
N VAL A 136 8.06 0.64 -9.40
CA VAL A 136 8.09 2.06 -9.02
C VAL A 136 7.65 2.20 -7.58
N GLY A 137 8.52 2.76 -6.74
CA GLY A 137 8.17 3.22 -5.42
C GLY A 137 9.12 4.30 -4.96
N ALA A 138 8.57 5.43 -4.48
CA ALA A 138 9.40 6.59 -4.15
C ALA A 138 10.47 6.28 -3.10
N ALA A 139 10.14 5.46 -2.10
CA ALA A 139 11.09 5.02 -1.08
C ALA A 139 11.94 3.86 -1.60
N ALA A 140 11.32 2.83 -2.18
CA ALA A 140 12.02 1.67 -2.70
C ALA A 140 11.34 1.11 -3.97
N GLY A 141 12.10 0.72 -4.99
CA GLY A 141 11.54 -0.04 -6.10
C GLY A 141 11.09 -1.45 -5.66
N TYR A 142 11.92 -2.13 -4.87
CA TYR A 142 11.66 -3.49 -4.36
C TYR A 142 12.13 -3.65 -2.92
N LEU A 143 11.28 -4.23 -2.07
CA LEU A 143 11.53 -4.53 -0.65
C LEU A 143 11.39 -6.05 -0.44
N THR A 144 12.38 -6.71 0.17
CA THR A 144 12.32 -8.18 0.37
C THR A 144 13.08 -8.69 1.60
N ASP A 145 12.96 -9.99 1.88
CA ASP A 145 13.78 -10.75 2.85
C ASP A 145 13.79 -10.17 4.27
N GLY A 146 12.65 -9.69 4.75
CA GLY A 146 12.55 -9.13 6.11
C GLY A 146 12.78 -7.62 6.21
N ALA A 147 13.00 -6.93 5.10
CA ALA A 147 13.24 -5.48 5.11
C ALA A 147 12.00 -4.67 5.53
N ILE A 148 12.24 -3.50 6.11
CA ILE A 148 11.22 -2.69 6.78
C ILE A 148 11.16 -1.26 6.23
N ILE A 149 9.95 -0.77 5.98
CA ILE A 149 9.67 0.66 5.81
C ILE A 149 8.79 1.12 6.99
N ASN A 150 9.23 2.14 7.73
CA ASN A 150 8.51 2.60 8.92
C ASN A 150 8.44 4.13 8.96
N ASN A 151 7.25 4.70 9.11
CA ASN A 151 7.07 6.15 9.22
C ASN A 151 7.71 6.91 8.03
N VAL A 152 7.41 6.47 6.80
CA VAL A 152 7.84 7.14 5.57
C VAL A 152 6.65 7.82 4.91
N LYS A 153 6.80 9.09 4.56
CA LYS A 153 5.75 9.90 3.94
C LYS A 153 6.21 10.39 2.58
N VAL A 154 5.44 10.06 1.55
CA VAL A 154 5.71 10.46 0.18
C VAL A 154 4.65 11.45 -0.26
N SER A 155 5.07 12.53 -0.90
CA SER A 155 4.16 13.48 -1.54
C SER A 155 4.60 13.83 -2.95
N GLY A 156 3.64 14.18 -3.80
CA GLY A 156 3.86 14.51 -5.21
C GLY A 156 3.19 13.50 -6.15
N ASN A 157 3.40 13.69 -7.45
CA ASN A 157 2.68 12.95 -8.48
C ASN A 157 3.55 11.89 -9.13
N LEU A 158 2.91 10.80 -9.56
CA LEU A 158 3.49 9.75 -10.38
C LEU A 158 2.62 9.60 -11.63
N ASP A 159 3.16 9.94 -12.79
CA ASP A 159 2.49 9.77 -14.08
C ASP A 159 3.28 8.78 -14.96
N ILE A 160 2.67 7.66 -15.33
CA ILE A 160 3.31 6.54 -16.01
C ILE A 160 2.47 6.13 -17.23
N ILE A 161 3.05 6.22 -18.42
CA ILE A 161 2.32 6.08 -19.70
C ILE A 161 2.46 4.72 -20.40
N SER A 162 3.44 3.88 -20.04
CA SER A 162 3.63 2.59 -20.75
C SER A 162 4.44 1.56 -19.97
N SER A 163 3.98 0.32 -19.89
CA SER A 163 4.79 -0.92 -19.95
C SER A 163 3.89 -2.15 -19.69
N PRO A 164 4.16 -3.31 -20.33
CA PRO A 164 3.33 -4.50 -20.20
C PRO A 164 3.38 -5.17 -18.80
N THR A 165 4.31 -4.76 -17.91
CA THR A 165 4.51 -5.38 -16.59
C THR A 165 4.92 -4.38 -15.51
N LEU A 166 4.11 -3.34 -15.33
CA LEU A 166 4.35 -2.34 -14.28
C LEU A 166 3.81 -2.79 -12.91
N ARG A 167 4.59 -2.48 -11.87
CA ARG A 167 4.17 -2.50 -10.46
C ARG A 167 4.43 -1.13 -9.86
N VAL A 168 3.38 -0.39 -9.57
CA VAL A 168 3.46 1.00 -9.11
C VAL A 168 2.89 1.10 -7.70
N GLY A 169 3.74 1.45 -6.74
CA GLY A 169 3.32 1.90 -5.43
C GLY A 169 3.79 3.32 -5.17
N GLY A 170 3.04 4.12 -4.43
CA GLY A 170 3.54 5.43 -4.00
C GLY A 170 4.78 5.31 -3.10
N ILE A 171 4.89 4.24 -2.31
CA ILE A 171 6.04 3.98 -1.41
C ILE A 171 6.94 2.88 -1.95
N THR A 172 6.39 1.72 -2.31
CA THR A 172 7.16 0.61 -2.89
C THR A 172 6.51 -0.01 -4.13
N GLY A 173 7.30 -0.34 -5.16
CA GLY A 173 6.78 -1.08 -6.30
C GLY A 173 6.34 -2.49 -5.91
N THR A 174 7.15 -3.19 -5.12
CA THR A 174 6.82 -4.50 -4.56
C THR A 174 7.37 -4.65 -3.16
N MET A 175 6.56 -5.24 -2.28
CA MET A 175 7.02 -5.81 -1.02
C MET A 175 6.90 -7.33 -1.09
N ALA A 176 7.95 -8.05 -0.71
CA ALA A 176 8.04 -9.49 -0.84
C ALA A 176 8.58 -10.18 0.41
N ASP A 177 8.20 -11.44 0.61
CA ASP A 177 8.91 -12.42 1.44
C ASP A 177 9.37 -11.93 2.84
N GLY A 178 8.39 -11.59 3.69
CA GLY A 178 8.61 -11.31 5.11
C GLY A 178 8.73 -9.82 5.47
N THR A 179 8.29 -8.93 4.59
CA THR A 179 8.53 -7.49 4.70
C THR A 179 7.43 -6.73 5.44
N THR A 180 7.78 -5.56 5.96
CA THR A 180 6.83 -4.74 6.76
C THR A 180 6.83 -3.29 6.30
N ILE A 181 5.65 -2.71 6.09
CA ILE A 181 5.42 -1.29 5.90
C ILE A 181 4.47 -0.80 6.99
N THR A 182 4.90 0.19 7.78
CA THR A 182 4.14 0.65 8.94
C THR A 182 4.12 2.18 9.03
N GLY A 183 2.99 2.76 9.49
CA GLY A 183 2.91 4.18 9.80
C GLY A 183 3.22 5.12 8.63
N SER A 184 3.06 4.64 7.40
CA SER A 184 3.57 5.29 6.20
C SER A 184 2.44 5.82 5.32
N ALA A 185 2.73 6.83 4.49
CA ALA A 185 1.69 7.52 3.74
C ALA A 185 2.12 7.95 2.34
N PHE A 186 1.15 7.99 1.43
CA PHE A 186 1.29 8.63 0.13
C PHE A 186 0.21 9.71 -0.06
N THR A 187 0.62 10.90 -0.50
CA THR A 187 -0.29 12.02 -0.79
C THR A 187 0.02 12.63 -2.15
N GLY A 188 -0.89 12.47 -3.09
CA GLY A 188 -0.73 12.98 -4.45
C GLY A 188 -1.47 12.12 -5.46
N ASN A 189 -1.15 12.28 -6.74
CA ASN A 189 -1.84 11.58 -7.81
C ASN A 189 -0.96 10.48 -8.42
N ILE A 190 -1.51 9.28 -8.57
CA ILE A 190 -0.91 8.18 -9.34
C ILE A 190 -1.75 7.98 -10.60
N SER A 191 -1.14 8.15 -11.77
CA SER A 191 -1.70 7.88 -13.09
C SER A 191 -0.89 6.77 -13.74
N ALA A 192 -1.43 5.55 -13.79
CA ALA A 192 -0.73 4.35 -14.25
C ALA A 192 -1.66 3.41 -15.02
N SER A 193 -2.42 3.92 -15.99
CA SER A 193 -3.44 3.14 -16.73
C SER A 193 -2.88 1.94 -17.50
N GLY A 194 -1.60 1.98 -17.87
CA GLY A 194 -0.90 0.85 -18.48
C GLY A 194 -0.43 -0.21 -17.48
N SER A 195 -0.61 0.00 -16.18
CA SER A 195 -0.04 -0.86 -15.14
C SER A 195 -0.89 -2.08 -14.81
N ASN A 196 -0.21 -3.20 -14.55
CA ASN A 196 -0.89 -4.39 -14.05
C ASN A 196 -1.26 -4.24 -12.57
N TYR A 197 -0.41 -3.60 -11.79
CA TYR A 197 -0.57 -3.52 -10.34
C TYR A 197 -0.28 -2.10 -9.87
N THR A 198 -1.30 -1.44 -9.32
CA THR A 198 -1.21 -0.06 -8.85
C THR A 198 -1.77 0.06 -7.45
N GLY A 199 -0.96 0.50 -6.51
CA GLY A 199 -1.39 0.81 -5.15
C GLY A 199 -0.87 2.16 -4.68
N GLY A 200 -1.56 2.79 -3.74
CA GLY A 200 -1.04 4.04 -3.17
C GLY A 200 0.16 3.82 -2.24
N ILE A 201 0.27 2.67 -1.57
CA ILE A 201 1.44 2.30 -0.76
C ILE A 201 2.34 1.32 -1.51
N ALA A 202 1.79 0.17 -1.91
CA ALA A 202 2.53 -0.89 -2.58
C ALA A 202 1.88 -1.26 -3.92
N GLY A 203 2.63 -1.43 -5.00
CA GLY A 203 2.06 -1.99 -6.23
C GLY A 203 1.58 -3.43 -6.00
N MET A 204 2.42 -4.24 -5.37
CA MET A 204 2.18 -5.65 -5.11
C MET A 204 2.74 -6.08 -3.75
N VAL A 205 1.97 -6.91 -3.04
CA VAL A 205 2.41 -7.67 -1.87
C VAL A 205 2.54 -9.14 -2.29
N LEU A 206 3.75 -9.69 -2.25
CA LEU A 206 4.05 -11.02 -2.79
C LEU A 206 4.68 -11.93 -1.74
N ILE A 207 4.20 -13.16 -1.64
CA ILE A 207 5.00 -14.26 -1.07
C ILE A 207 5.29 -15.23 -2.21
N SER A 208 6.58 -15.41 -2.50
CA SER A 208 7.08 -16.28 -3.57
C SER A 208 8.23 -17.19 -3.14
N ALA A 209 8.85 -16.91 -1.99
CA ALA A 209 9.95 -17.70 -1.50
C ALA A 209 9.50 -19.01 -0.84
N SER A 210 10.31 -20.06 -1.02
CA SER A 210 10.16 -21.36 -0.36
C SER A 210 10.79 -21.36 1.05
N LYS A 211 10.47 -20.36 1.88
CA LYS A 211 10.93 -20.22 3.28
C LYS A 211 9.77 -20.50 4.24
N GLU A 212 10.07 -20.88 5.50
CA GLU A 212 9.03 -21.05 6.52
C GLU A 212 8.57 -19.70 7.09
N ASP A 213 7.30 -19.63 7.51
CA ASP A 213 6.73 -18.57 8.36
C ASP A 213 6.93 -17.14 7.87
N LEU A 214 6.75 -16.92 6.56
CA LEU A 214 6.82 -15.58 5.97
C LEU A 214 5.56 -14.79 6.26
N THR A 215 5.72 -13.59 6.79
CA THR A 215 4.63 -12.64 7.00
C THR A 215 4.95 -11.30 6.35
N ASN A 216 4.13 -10.88 5.39
CA ASN A 216 4.14 -9.52 4.87
C ASN A 216 3.09 -8.69 5.62
N THR A 217 3.44 -7.48 6.06
CA THR A 217 2.52 -6.58 6.78
C THR A 217 2.51 -5.18 6.17
N ILE A 218 1.32 -4.65 5.89
CA ILE A 218 1.06 -3.21 5.73
C ILE A 218 0.13 -2.78 6.86
N SER A 219 0.56 -1.87 7.73
CA SER A 219 -0.31 -1.42 8.82
C SER A 219 -0.16 0.04 9.21
N GLY A 220 -1.25 0.65 9.69
CA GLY A 220 -1.25 2.07 10.08
C GLY A 220 -0.88 3.01 8.93
N CYS A 221 -1.20 2.63 7.70
CA CYS A 221 -0.83 3.39 6.50
C CYS A 221 -2.03 4.09 5.89
N TYR A 222 -1.80 5.20 5.19
CA TYR A 222 -2.88 5.90 4.51
C TYR A 222 -2.52 6.53 3.18
N THR A 223 -3.54 6.74 2.35
CA THR A 223 -3.39 7.41 1.05
C THR A 223 -4.46 8.47 0.82
N THR A 224 -4.05 9.54 0.15
CA THR A 224 -4.93 10.65 -0.27
C THR A 224 -4.56 11.11 -1.69
N GLY A 225 -5.54 11.69 -2.40
CA GLY A 225 -5.40 12.15 -3.78
C GLY A 225 -6.17 11.27 -4.76
N THR A 226 -5.63 11.03 -5.96
CA THR A 226 -6.26 10.16 -6.97
C THR A 226 -5.34 9.02 -7.36
N ILE A 227 -5.86 7.80 -7.45
CA ILE A 227 -5.11 6.61 -7.88
C ILE A 227 -5.84 5.98 -9.06
N SER A 228 -5.23 6.06 -10.25
CA SER A 228 -5.75 5.45 -11.47
C SER A 228 -4.78 4.39 -11.99
N GLY A 229 -5.23 3.15 -12.13
CA GLY A 229 -4.41 2.03 -12.60
C GLY A 229 -5.05 1.25 -13.74
N GLY A 230 -4.34 0.24 -14.25
CA GLY A 230 -4.83 -0.67 -15.28
C GLY A 230 -5.61 -1.85 -14.68
N ASN A 231 -4.95 -3.00 -14.51
CA ASN A 231 -5.65 -4.23 -14.15
C ASN A 231 -6.05 -4.30 -12.67
N TYR A 232 -5.09 -4.37 -11.75
CA TYR A 232 -5.34 -4.41 -10.30
C TYR A 232 -5.01 -3.06 -9.68
N THR A 233 -6.02 -2.38 -9.15
CA THR A 233 -5.85 -1.05 -8.55
C THR A 233 -6.45 -1.00 -7.15
N GLY A 234 -5.66 -0.59 -6.17
CA GLY A 234 -6.16 -0.36 -4.82
C GLY A 234 -5.64 0.91 -4.17
N GLY A 235 -6.40 1.44 -3.21
CA GLY A 235 -5.96 2.63 -2.47
C GLY A 235 -4.69 2.40 -1.66
N ILE A 236 -4.47 1.18 -1.14
CA ILE A 236 -3.26 0.79 -0.38
C ILE A 236 -2.37 -0.13 -1.23
N THR A 237 -2.92 -1.23 -1.76
CA THR A 237 -2.17 -2.15 -2.63
C THR A 237 -2.89 -2.47 -3.93
N GLY A 238 -2.15 -2.68 -5.02
CA GLY A 238 -2.74 -3.22 -6.25
C GLY A 238 -3.23 -4.66 -6.04
N VAL A 239 -2.33 -5.55 -5.58
CA VAL A 239 -2.66 -6.95 -5.34
C VAL A 239 -1.94 -7.51 -4.11
N ILE A 240 -2.58 -8.46 -3.44
CA ILE A 240 -1.94 -9.38 -2.50
C ILE A 240 -1.86 -10.74 -3.18
N GLN A 241 -0.69 -11.34 -3.24
CA GLN A 241 -0.46 -12.56 -4.00
C GLN A 241 0.41 -13.57 -3.27
N ASN A 242 -0.04 -14.82 -3.26
CA ASN A 242 0.75 -15.97 -2.82
C ASN A 242 1.04 -16.90 -4.01
N GLU A 243 2.31 -17.10 -4.33
CA GLU A 243 2.78 -17.98 -5.41
C GLU A 243 3.83 -18.96 -4.90
N ASN A 244 3.79 -20.22 -5.34
CA ASN A 244 4.89 -21.19 -5.19
C ASN A 244 5.50 -21.37 -3.78
N TYR A 245 4.82 -20.95 -2.72
CA TYR A 245 5.29 -21.12 -1.34
C TYR A 245 5.19 -22.60 -0.93
N THR A 246 6.06 -23.01 -0.01
CA THR A 246 6.14 -24.40 0.44
C THR A 246 5.64 -24.62 1.87
N LYS A 247 5.33 -23.54 2.62
CA LYS A 247 5.01 -23.53 4.06
C LYS A 247 4.05 -22.38 4.42
N ARG A 248 3.65 -22.27 5.69
CA ARG A 248 2.74 -21.23 6.19
C ARG A 248 3.19 -19.83 5.74
N SER A 249 2.24 -19.08 5.20
CA SER A 249 2.46 -17.75 4.63
C SER A 249 1.31 -16.81 4.99
N GLU A 250 1.62 -15.60 5.44
CA GLU A 250 0.62 -14.61 5.81
C GLU A 250 0.85 -13.25 5.13
N ASN A 251 -0.17 -12.72 4.47
CA ASN A 251 -0.21 -11.32 4.05
C ASN A 251 -1.28 -10.59 4.88
N ILE A 252 -0.88 -9.49 5.51
CA ILE A 252 -1.73 -8.75 6.44
C ILE A 252 -1.77 -7.29 6.02
N ILE A 253 -2.97 -6.80 5.72
CA ILE A 253 -3.25 -5.36 5.67
C ILE A 253 -4.16 -5.04 6.86
N SER A 254 -3.69 -4.18 7.76
CA SER A 254 -4.44 -3.88 8.98
C SER A 254 -4.41 -2.40 9.35
N ALA A 255 -5.51 -1.89 9.91
CA ALA A 255 -5.61 -0.52 10.39
C ALA A 255 -5.11 0.52 9.37
N CYS A 256 -5.45 0.34 8.09
CA CYS A 256 -5.09 1.25 7.00
C CYS A 256 -6.32 1.96 6.44
N TYR A 257 -6.14 3.11 5.81
CA TYR A 257 -7.24 3.79 5.14
C TYR A 257 -6.88 4.49 3.84
N SER A 258 -7.84 4.62 2.95
CA SER A 258 -7.70 5.39 1.71
C SER A 258 -8.84 6.39 1.57
N THR A 259 -8.48 7.66 1.50
CA THR A 259 -9.42 8.73 1.09
C THR A 259 -9.34 9.02 -0.41
N SER A 260 -8.45 8.32 -1.11
CA SER A 260 -8.18 8.55 -2.53
C SER A 260 -9.37 8.16 -3.39
N ALA A 261 -9.64 8.95 -4.43
CA ALA A 261 -10.50 8.47 -5.52
C ALA A 261 -9.73 7.39 -6.29
N VAL A 262 -10.29 6.19 -6.40
CA VAL A 262 -9.64 5.03 -7.03
C VAL A 262 -10.36 4.66 -8.32
N SER A 263 -9.62 4.59 -9.44
CA SER A 263 -10.16 4.18 -10.73
C SER A 263 -9.28 3.16 -11.44
N GLY A 264 -9.86 2.33 -12.31
CA GLY A 264 -9.05 1.51 -13.22
C GLY A 264 -9.82 0.58 -14.14
N GLY A 265 -9.06 -0.22 -14.88
CA GLY A 265 -9.56 -1.06 -15.96
C GLY A 265 -10.06 -2.44 -15.55
N GLY A 266 -9.54 -3.05 -14.48
CA GLY A 266 -9.81 -4.44 -14.08
C GLY A 266 -10.50 -4.60 -12.71
N HIS A 267 -9.73 -5.07 -11.71
CA HIS A 267 -10.13 -5.29 -10.33
C HIS A 267 -9.76 -4.10 -9.44
N ILE A 268 -10.77 -3.43 -8.90
CA ILE A 268 -10.61 -2.13 -8.24
C ILE A 268 -11.14 -2.19 -6.80
N GLY A 269 -10.30 -1.82 -5.84
CA GLY A 269 -10.71 -1.75 -4.43
C GLY A 269 -10.29 -0.47 -3.74
N GLY A 270 -11.08 0.00 -2.77
CA GLY A 270 -10.67 1.14 -1.95
C GLY A 270 -9.39 0.89 -1.14
N ILE A 271 -9.11 -0.37 -0.79
CA ILE A 271 -7.88 -0.79 -0.09
C ILE A 271 -7.00 -1.67 -0.99
N ALA A 272 -7.56 -2.74 -1.56
CA ALA A 272 -6.81 -3.68 -2.40
C ALA A 272 -7.52 -3.97 -3.72
N GLY A 273 -6.82 -3.94 -4.85
CA GLY A 273 -7.41 -4.35 -6.13
C GLY A 273 -7.86 -5.81 -6.10
N ALA A 274 -6.98 -6.73 -5.66
CA ALA A 274 -7.35 -8.11 -5.42
C ALA A 274 -6.54 -8.79 -4.32
N LEU A 275 -7.10 -9.86 -3.77
CA LEU A 275 -6.38 -10.89 -3.01
C LEU A 275 -6.37 -12.16 -3.84
N VAL A 276 -5.19 -12.73 -4.10
CA VAL A 276 -5.06 -13.88 -5.00
C VAL A 276 -4.14 -14.95 -4.42
N ASN A 277 -4.65 -16.17 -4.34
CA ASN A 277 -3.87 -17.36 -3.97
C ASN A 277 -3.75 -18.29 -5.17
N PHE A 278 -2.54 -18.43 -5.70
CA PHE A 278 -2.23 -19.29 -6.86
C PHE A 278 -1.61 -20.66 -6.48
N SER A 279 -1.27 -20.88 -5.22
CA SER A 279 -0.49 -22.06 -4.78
C SER A 279 -1.34 -23.20 -4.21
N SER A 280 -0.76 -24.40 -4.23
CA SER A 280 -1.34 -25.71 -3.97
C SER A 280 -0.83 -26.38 -2.69
N LYS A 281 -0.50 -25.61 -1.63
CA LYS A 281 0.03 -26.18 -0.36
C LYS A 281 -0.48 -25.46 0.90
N ASP A 282 -0.44 -26.18 2.02
CA ASP A 282 -1.11 -25.89 3.29
C ASP A 282 -0.85 -24.48 3.90
N GLN A 283 -1.91 -23.90 4.49
CA GLN A 283 -1.90 -22.77 5.43
C GLN A 283 -1.43 -21.38 4.92
N CYS A 284 -1.82 -20.99 3.70
CA CYS A 284 -1.72 -19.57 3.32
C CYS A 284 -2.86 -18.73 3.88
N LYS A 285 -2.58 -17.48 4.23
CA LYS A 285 -3.60 -16.56 4.74
C LYS A 285 -3.37 -15.15 4.22
N SER A 286 -4.38 -14.57 3.56
CA SER A 286 -4.37 -13.17 3.17
C SER A 286 -5.54 -12.45 3.85
N THR A 287 -5.24 -11.35 4.54
CA THR A 287 -6.22 -10.64 5.36
C THR A 287 -6.22 -9.13 5.12
N ILE A 288 -7.43 -8.56 5.11
CA ILE A 288 -7.67 -7.12 5.24
C ILE A 288 -8.52 -6.92 6.48
N THR A 289 -8.00 -6.20 7.47
CA THR A 289 -8.65 -6.08 8.79
C THR A 289 -8.65 -4.65 9.32
N GLY A 290 -9.77 -4.20 9.88
CA GLY A 290 -9.79 -2.88 10.52
C GLY A 290 -9.51 -1.72 9.54
N CYS A 291 -9.81 -1.88 8.25
CA CYS A 291 -9.46 -0.89 7.21
C CYS A 291 -10.70 -0.15 6.71
N TYR A 292 -10.51 1.06 6.15
CA TYR A 292 -11.63 1.79 5.56
C TYR A 292 -11.28 2.61 4.32
N SER A 293 -12.28 2.85 3.47
CA SER A 293 -12.15 3.72 2.31
C SER A 293 -13.27 4.75 2.22
N THR A 294 -12.95 5.96 1.80
CA THR A 294 -13.92 7.06 1.69
C THR A 294 -13.97 7.75 0.32
N GLY A 295 -12.94 7.58 -0.51
CA GLY A 295 -12.93 8.15 -1.85
C GLY A 295 -13.90 7.44 -2.79
N ALA A 296 -14.27 8.12 -3.89
CA ALA A 296 -15.07 7.51 -4.94
C ALA A 296 -14.29 6.38 -5.63
N ILE A 297 -14.97 5.27 -5.92
CA ILE A 297 -14.36 4.09 -6.53
C ILE A 297 -15.06 3.80 -7.85
N SER A 298 -14.30 3.71 -8.93
CA SER A 298 -14.85 3.44 -10.26
C SER A 298 -14.04 2.45 -11.09
N GLY A 299 -14.69 1.70 -11.98
CA GLY A 299 -13.99 0.75 -12.84
C GLY A 299 -14.77 0.34 -14.10
N SER A 300 -14.06 -0.21 -15.08
CA SER A 300 -14.60 -0.43 -16.43
C SER A 300 -14.68 -1.88 -16.92
N SER A 301 -14.37 -2.92 -16.11
CA SER A 301 -14.57 -4.31 -16.58
C SER A 301 -14.90 -5.37 -15.54
N ALA A 302 -14.06 -5.63 -14.53
CA ALA A 302 -14.10 -6.92 -13.82
C ALA A 302 -14.87 -6.86 -12.49
N ALA A 303 -14.21 -6.45 -11.41
CA ALA A 303 -14.80 -6.49 -10.07
C ALA A 303 -14.40 -5.24 -9.28
N ILE A 304 -15.38 -4.60 -8.66
CA ILE A 304 -15.21 -3.31 -7.99
C ILE A 304 -15.80 -3.41 -6.59
N GLY A 305 -14.98 -3.11 -5.58
CA GLY A 305 -15.42 -3.15 -4.19
C GLY A 305 -14.94 -1.97 -3.37
N GLY A 306 -15.71 -1.62 -2.34
CA GLY A 306 -15.34 -0.54 -1.43
C GLY A 306 -14.04 -0.79 -0.66
N ILE A 307 -13.69 -2.04 -0.40
CA ILE A 307 -12.46 -2.48 0.26
C ILE A 307 -11.59 -3.28 -0.70
N ALA A 308 -12.15 -4.33 -1.32
CA ALA A 308 -11.42 -5.20 -2.24
C ALA A 308 -12.16 -5.37 -3.58
N GLY A 309 -11.46 -5.31 -4.71
CA GLY A 309 -12.07 -5.59 -6.00
C GLY A 309 -12.48 -7.06 -6.11
N SER A 310 -11.53 -7.97 -5.91
CA SER A 310 -11.81 -9.41 -5.84
C SER A 310 -11.01 -10.14 -4.78
N ALA A 311 -11.47 -11.33 -4.41
CA ALA A 311 -10.72 -12.27 -3.60
C ALA A 311 -10.84 -13.66 -4.24
N ASN A 312 -9.72 -14.10 -4.82
CA ASN A 312 -9.64 -15.24 -5.71
C ASN A 312 -8.74 -16.32 -5.13
N ASN A 313 -9.27 -17.53 -5.03
CA ASN A 313 -8.48 -18.72 -4.71
C ASN A 313 -8.57 -19.71 -5.88
N SER A 314 -7.48 -19.83 -6.63
CA SER A 314 -7.35 -20.76 -7.75
C SER A 314 -6.48 -21.98 -7.45
N GLY A 315 -5.95 -22.07 -6.22
CA GLY A 315 -5.14 -23.19 -5.74
C GLY A 315 -5.95 -24.34 -5.14
N SER A 316 -5.44 -25.57 -5.29
CA SER A 316 -6.05 -26.82 -4.81
C SER A 316 -5.30 -27.35 -3.58
N THR A 317 -5.65 -26.91 -2.37
CA THR A 317 -5.44 -27.65 -1.09
C THR A 317 -6.28 -27.06 0.04
N ASP A 318 -6.65 -27.92 0.98
CA ASP A 318 -7.35 -27.56 2.22
C ASP A 318 -6.48 -26.63 3.09
N GLN A 319 -7.10 -25.64 3.75
CA GLN A 319 -6.56 -24.72 4.77
C GLN A 319 -6.06 -23.32 4.35
N CYS A 320 -6.11 -22.91 3.07
CA CYS A 320 -5.88 -21.49 2.75
C CYS A 320 -7.03 -20.59 3.24
N GLN A 321 -6.73 -19.33 3.58
CA GLN A 321 -7.70 -18.37 4.11
C GLN A 321 -7.65 -17.03 3.38
N LEU A 322 -8.81 -16.53 2.97
CA LEU A 322 -9.00 -15.15 2.51
C LEU A 322 -10.02 -14.49 3.43
N ILE A 323 -9.61 -13.44 4.14
CA ILE A 323 -10.45 -12.83 5.18
C ILE A 323 -10.50 -11.31 5.01
N ILE A 324 -11.71 -10.78 4.87
CA ILE A 324 -12.00 -9.35 5.03
C ILE A 324 -12.83 -9.21 6.29
N SER A 325 -12.32 -8.47 7.29
CA SER A 325 -13.03 -8.33 8.57
C SER A 325 -12.90 -6.96 9.18
N GLY A 326 -13.97 -6.49 9.82
CA GLY A 326 -13.95 -5.23 10.55
C GLY A 326 -13.63 -4.02 9.68
N CYS A 327 -14.10 -4.02 8.43
CA CYS A 327 -13.81 -2.96 7.46
C CYS A 327 -15.06 -2.16 7.10
N TYR A 328 -14.90 -0.93 6.62
CA TYR A 328 -16.02 -0.15 6.08
C TYR A 328 -15.68 0.72 4.87
N SER A 329 -16.68 0.97 4.03
CA SER A 329 -16.55 1.93 2.92
C SER A 329 -17.68 2.95 2.94
N THR A 330 -17.36 4.22 2.66
CA THR A 330 -18.32 5.32 2.54
C THR A 330 -18.37 5.92 1.13
N GLY A 331 -17.44 5.56 0.26
CA GLY A 331 -17.35 6.09 -1.10
C GLY A 331 -18.55 5.71 -1.98
N THR A 332 -18.85 6.54 -2.97
CA THR A 332 -19.72 6.13 -4.09
C THR A 332 -18.98 5.12 -4.95
N ILE A 333 -19.64 4.03 -5.32
CA ILE A 333 -19.01 2.94 -6.08
C ILE A 333 -19.76 2.74 -7.40
N SER A 334 -19.05 2.76 -8.53
CA SER A 334 -19.67 2.64 -9.84
C SER A 334 -18.83 1.87 -10.86
N GLY A 335 -19.43 1.09 -11.75
CA GLY A 335 -18.71 0.59 -12.90
C GLY A 335 -19.53 -0.29 -13.82
N SER A 336 -18.87 -1.02 -14.72
CA SER A 336 -19.54 -1.89 -15.69
C SER A 336 -19.49 -3.38 -15.37
N GLY A 337 -18.69 -3.78 -14.37
CA GLY A 337 -18.50 -5.17 -13.94
C GLY A 337 -19.30 -5.55 -12.69
N THR A 338 -18.82 -6.54 -11.95
CA THR A 338 -19.40 -6.94 -10.66
C THR A 338 -19.10 -5.88 -9.60
N VAL A 339 -20.12 -5.38 -8.90
CA VAL A 339 -19.94 -4.27 -7.95
C VAL A 339 -20.51 -4.59 -6.57
N GLY A 340 -19.68 -4.46 -5.53
CA GLY A 340 -20.13 -4.60 -4.14
C GLY A 340 -19.66 -3.48 -3.22
N GLY A 341 -20.42 -3.20 -2.17
CA GLY A 341 -20.10 -2.12 -1.23
C GLY A 341 -18.83 -2.37 -0.40
N ILE A 342 -18.49 -3.64 -0.16
CA ILE A 342 -17.23 -4.04 0.51
C ILE A 342 -16.33 -4.79 -0.46
N ILE A 343 -16.85 -5.79 -1.16
CA ILE A 343 -16.07 -6.58 -2.12
C ILE A 343 -16.81 -6.70 -3.45
N GLY A 344 -16.12 -6.60 -4.58
CA GLY A 344 -16.73 -6.87 -5.88
C GLY A 344 -17.12 -8.34 -5.98
N GLU A 345 -16.12 -9.21 -6.05
CA GLU A 345 -16.33 -10.64 -6.28
C GLU A 345 -15.48 -11.51 -5.35
N PHE A 346 -16.09 -12.57 -4.84
CA PHE A 346 -15.33 -13.74 -4.38
C PHE A 346 -15.30 -14.78 -5.49
N SER A 347 -14.13 -15.36 -5.79
CA SER A 347 -14.03 -16.49 -6.71
C SER A 347 -13.22 -17.61 -6.07
N ASN A 348 -13.90 -18.69 -5.68
CA ASN A 348 -13.23 -19.89 -5.21
C ASN A 348 -13.42 -21.03 -6.22
N THR A 349 -12.35 -21.38 -6.93
CA THR A 349 -12.33 -22.55 -7.80
C THR A 349 -11.61 -23.74 -7.15
N GLY A 350 -11.04 -23.57 -5.96
CA GLY A 350 -10.34 -24.61 -5.20
C GLY A 350 -11.19 -25.20 -4.08
N SER A 351 -11.09 -26.52 -3.86
CA SER A 351 -11.66 -27.16 -2.66
C SER A 351 -10.85 -26.77 -1.41
N GLY A 352 -11.53 -26.45 -0.31
CA GLY A 352 -10.91 -26.37 1.02
C GLY A 352 -10.36 -25.02 1.48
N CYS A 353 -10.39 -23.98 0.63
CA CYS A 353 -10.08 -22.62 1.06
C CYS A 353 -11.25 -21.99 1.83
N VAL A 354 -10.95 -21.41 2.99
CA VAL A 354 -11.91 -20.64 3.80
C VAL A 354 -11.91 -19.19 3.32
N ILE A 355 -13.03 -18.76 2.76
CA ILE A 355 -13.26 -17.37 2.39
C ILE A 355 -14.26 -16.76 3.38
N LYS A 356 -13.90 -15.64 3.99
CA LYS A 356 -14.67 -14.98 5.04
C LYS A 356 -14.83 -13.49 4.76
N LEU A 357 -16.06 -13.01 4.86
CA LEU A 357 -16.38 -11.60 4.96
C LEU A 357 -17.21 -11.39 6.22
N GLU A 358 -16.62 -10.72 7.21
CA GLU A 358 -17.17 -10.69 8.54
C GLU A 358 -17.17 -9.26 9.11
N ASN A 359 -18.16 -8.92 9.94
CA ASN A 359 -18.13 -7.74 10.78
C ASN A 359 -17.90 -6.42 10.01
N SER A 360 -18.34 -6.35 8.75
CA SER A 360 -18.00 -5.26 7.83
C SER A 360 -19.22 -4.46 7.40
N VAL A 361 -19.01 -3.18 7.09
CA VAL A 361 -20.10 -2.21 6.98
C VAL A 361 -19.99 -1.36 5.72
N PHE A 362 -20.99 -1.41 4.84
CA PHE A 362 -21.10 -0.43 3.76
C PHE A 362 -21.94 0.77 4.21
N LEU A 363 -21.31 1.95 4.28
CA LEU A 363 -21.93 3.20 4.72
C LEU A 363 -22.15 4.19 3.57
N GLY A 364 -21.73 3.85 2.35
CA GLY A 364 -21.88 4.71 1.18
C GLY A 364 -23.35 4.94 0.79
N SER A 365 -23.58 6.00 0.04
CA SER A 365 -24.93 6.41 -0.40
C SER A 365 -25.38 5.75 -1.69
N ARG A 366 -24.44 5.30 -2.53
CA ARG A 366 -24.74 4.82 -3.89
C ARG A 366 -23.78 3.74 -4.36
N ILE A 367 -24.35 2.71 -4.96
CA ILE A 367 -23.66 1.71 -5.77
C ILE A 367 -24.35 1.62 -7.13
N SER A 368 -23.57 1.61 -8.21
CA SER A 368 -24.11 1.50 -9.57
C SER A 368 -23.31 0.51 -10.42
N SER A 369 -24.01 -0.33 -11.16
CA SER A 369 -23.41 -1.23 -12.15
C SER A 369 -24.30 -1.41 -13.36
N SER A 370 -23.69 -1.48 -14.55
CA SER A 370 -24.36 -1.96 -15.76
C SER A 370 -24.47 -3.49 -15.83
N ALA A 371 -23.76 -4.23 -14.98
CA ALA A 371 -23.89 -5.68 -14.84
C ALA A 371 -25.02 -6.06 -13.88
N SER A 372 -25.47 -7.32 -13.93
CA SER A 372 -26.48 -7.86 -13.01
C SER A 372 -25.93 -8.18 -11.61
N SER A 373 -24.63 -8.45 -11.48
CA SER A 373 -23.99 -8.83 -10.22
C SER A 373 -23.64 -7.59 -9.40
N ILE A 374 -24.62 -7.14 -8.63
CA ILE A 374 -24.54 -5.98 -7.74
C ILE A 374 -25.12 -6.28 -6.36
N GLY A 375 -24.49 -5.75 -5.31
CA GLY A 375 -24.99 -5.82 -3.95
C GLY A 375 -24.34 -4.84 -2.98
N ARG A 376 -25.03 -4.53 -1.88
CA ARG A 376 -24.53 -3.54 -0.90
C ARG A 376 -23.30 -4.00 -0.11
N ILE A 377 -23.05 -5.31 -0.02
CA ILE A 377 -21.87 -5.87 0.64
C ILE A 377 -20.95 -6.52 -0.40
N ALA A 378 -21.52 -7.41 -1.20
CA ALA A 378 -20.79 -8.12 -2.24
C ALA A 378 -21.54 -8.06 -3.58
N GLY A 379 -20.81 -7.97 -4.68
CA GLY A 379 -21.40 -8.02 -6.02
C GLY A 379 -21.75 -9.43 -6.47
N ASP A 380 -20.81 -10.38 -6.29
CA ASP A 380 -21.01 -11.79 -6.62
C ASP A 380 -20.22 -12.74 -5.70
N PHE A 381 -20.66 -14.01 -5.67
CA PHE A 381 -20.05 -15.11 -4.93
C PHE A 381 -19.85 -16.32 -5.85
N GLY A 382 -18.63 -16.48 -6.37
CA GLY A 382 -18.12 -17.75 -6.86
C GLY A 382 -17.72 -18.65 -5.69
N GLY A 383 -18.46 -19.74 -5.48
CA GLY A 383 -18.28 -20.67 -4.37
C GLY A 383 -19.18 -20.36 -3.16
N THR A 384 -18.78 -20.78 -1.96
CA THR A 384 -19.58 -20.62 -0.72
C THR A 384 -18.79 -19.88 0.36
N PRO A 385 -18.58 -18.56 0.25
CA PRO A 385 -17.93 -17.79 1.30
C PRO A 385 -18.78 -17.80 2.58
N THR A 386 -18.11 -17.73 3.73
CA THR A 386 -18.77 -17.51 5.03
C THR A 386 -18.98 -16.02 5.22
N LEU A 387 -20.24 -15.61 5.34
CA LEU A 387 -20.64 -14.24 5.59
C LEU A 387 -21.21 -14.15 7.00
N THR A 388 -20.71 -13.22 7.81
CA THR A 388 -21.20 -13.03 9.18
C THR A 388 -21.24 -11.56 9.54
N ASN A 389 -22.31 -11.09 10.18
CA ASN A 389 -22.41 -9.74 10.73
C ASN A 389 -22.08 -8.61 9.74
N ASN A 390 -22.55 -8.71 8.49
CA ASN A 390 -22.36 -7.65 7.50
C ASN A 390 -23.58 -6.75 7.40
N TYR A 391 -23.33 -5.44 7.39
CA TYR A 391 -24.38 -4.41 7.48
C TYR A 391 -24.23 -3.36 6.39
N ALA A 392 -25.35 -2.84 5.91
CA ALA A 392 -25.36 -1.79 4.91
C ALA A 392 -26.28 -0.64 5.31
N ASN A 393 -25.93 0.57 4.88
CA ASN A 393 -26.79 1.73 4.96
C ASN A 393 -28.13 1.43 4.27
N LYS A 394 -29.24 1.53 5.02
CA LYS A 394 -30.59 1.29 4.50
C LYS A 394 -30.95 2.25 3.36
N ALA A 395 -30.45 3.48 3.39
CA ALA A 395 -30.69 4.51 2.38
C ALA A 395 -29.79 4.39 1.15
N ALA A 396 -28.85 3.42 1.12
CA ALA A 396 -27.98 3.23 -0.03
C ALA A 396 -28.79 2.85 -1.27
N LEU A 397 -28.60 3.62 -2.34
CA LEU A 397 -29.22 3.35 -3.64
C LEU A 397 -28.37 2.35 -4.41
N VAL A 398 -29.00 1.29 -4.90
CA VAL A 398 -28.42 0.31 -5.82
C VAL A 398 -29.08 0.51 -7.17
N ASN A 399 -28.33 1.00 -8.17
CA ASN A 399 -28.88 1.42 -9.46
C ASN A 399 -30.12 2.33 -9.31
N GLU A 400 -29.94 3.43 -8.58
CA GLU A 400 -30.99 4.44 -8.30
C GLU A 400 -32.21 3.95 -7.51
N SER A 401 -32.22 2.70 -7.03
CA SER A 401 -33.34 2.10 -6.30
C SER A 401 -32.94 1.67 -4.89
N THR A 402 -33.88 1.72 -3.94
CA THR A 402 -33.68 1.04 -2.65
C THR A 402 -33.85 -0.46 -2.83
N ILE A 403 -33.10 -1.26 -2.06
CA ILE A 403 -33.27 -2.71 -2.03
C ILE A 403 -34.44 -3.02 -1.08
N GLU A 404 -35.45 -3.74 -1.54
CA GLU A 404 -36.58 -4.22 -0.72
C GLU A 404 -36.61 -5.75 -0.54
N ASP A 405 -35.69 -6.47 -1.18
CA ASP A 405 -35.66 -7.94 -1.20
C ASP A 405 -35.24 -8.56 0.15
N SER A 406 -36.23 -9.04 0.91
CA SER A 406 -36.02 -9.69 2.21
C SER A 406 -35.22 -11.00 2.14
N GLY A 407 -35.12 -11.65 0.98
CA GLY A 407 -34.38 -12.91 0.83
C GLY A 407 -32.88 -12.71 0.57
N ASN A 408 -32.48 -11.50 0.16
CA ASN A 408 -31.08 -11.11 -0.04
C ASN A 408 -30.60 -10.08 1.00
N LYS A 409 -31.48 -9.68 1.91
CA LYS A 409 -31.17 -8.87 3.11
C LYS A 409 -30.88 -9.80 4.27
N GLY A 410 -29.88 -9.47 5.06
CA GLY A 410 -29.46 -10.27 6.21
C GLY A 410 -27.94 -10.26 6.39
N LEU A 411 -27.51 -10.53 7.63
CA LEU A 411 -26.10 -10.52 8.04
C LEU A 411 -25.18 -11.41 7.19
N THR A 412 -25.77 -12.42 6.54
CA THR A 412 -25.08 -13.46 5.79
C THR A 412 -25.42 -13.44 4.30
N HIS A 413 -25.90 -12.30 3.77
CA HIS A 413 -26.28 -12.16 2.36
C HIS A 413 -25.54 -11.01 1.66
N LYS A 414 -25.59 -10.99 0.31
CA LYS A 414 -24.89 -10.02 -0.52
C LYS A 414 -25.27 -8.55 -0.27
N ASN A 415 -26.44 -8.27 0.30
CA ASN A 415 -26.87 -6.91 0.62
C ASN A 415 -26.70 -6.55 2.11
N GLY A 416 -26.27 -7.48 2.96
CA GLY A 416 -26.15 -7.24 4.40
C GLY A 416 -27.49 -6.95 5.07
N GLU A 417 -27.45 -6.84 6.40
CA GLU A 417 -28.56 -6.36 7.22
C GLU A 417 -28.67 -4.82 7.14
N ASP A 418 -29.88 -4.30 7.26
CA ASP A 418 -30.10 -2.86 7.23
C ASP A 418 -29.62 -2.21 8.54
N ILE A 419 -28.79 -1.18 8.40
CA ILE A 419 -28.59 -0.20 9.48
C ILE A 419 -29.80 0.73 9.46
N SER A 420 -30.68 0.57 10.45
CA SER A 420 -31.85 1.43 10.63
C SER A 420 -31.52 2.64 11.52
N GLY A 421 -31.79 3.86 11.05
CA GLY A 421 -31.63 5.10 11.84
C GLY A 421 -30.50 6.03 11.38
N ALA A 422 -30.05 6.92 12.26
CA ALA A 422 -28.88 7.80 12.07
C ALA A 422 -27.58 6.99 11.97
N LEU A 423 -26.44 7.65 11.69
CA LEU A 423 -25.12 6.99 11.66
C LEU A 423 -24.91 6.12 12.92
N PRO A 424 -24.35 4.90 12.79
CA PRO A 424 -24.18 4.02 13.93
C PRO A 424 -23.30 4.65 15.02
N VAL A 425 -23.70 4.46 16.27
CA VAL A 425 -22.91 4.86 17.44
C VAL A 425 -21.83 3.82 17.76
N GLN A 426 -20.84 4.16 18.60
CA GLN A 426 -19.73 3.27 18.96
C GLN A 426 -20.17 1.84 19.37
N SER A 427 -21.22 1.72 20.19
CA SER A 427 -21.70 0.43 20.69
C SER A 427 -22.19 -0.53 19.59
N PHE A 428 -22.62 0.01 18.45
CA PHE A 428 -22.94 -0.80 17.28
C PHE A 428 -21.68 -1.48 16.75
N TYR A 429 -20.60 -0.73 16.55
CA TYR A 429 -19.34 -1.28 16.04
C TYR A 429 -18.68 -2.25 17.03
N GLU A 430 -18.76 -1.97 18.33
CA GLU A 430 -18.32 -2.89 19.38
C GLU A 430 -19.07 -4.24 19.33
N SER A 431 -20.36 -4.23 18.98
CA SER A 431 -21.13 -5.47 18.76
C SER A 431 -20.62 -6.30 17.57
N LEU A 432 -19.92 -5.67 16.63
CA LEU A 432 -19.21 -6.31 15.52
C LEU A 432 -17.79 -6.73 15.89
N THR A 433 -17.43 -6.72 17.17
CA THR A 433 -16.09 -7.02 17.71
C THR A 433 -15.01 -5.98 17.36
N TRP A 434 -15.40 -4.78 16.95
CA TRP A 434 -14.43 -3.71 16.69
C TRP A 434 -13.89 -3.19 18.02
N SER A 435 -12.56 -3.09 18.11
CA SER A 435 -11.88 -2.72 19.35
C SER A 435 -11.72 -1.20 19.49
N PHE A 436 -12.46 -0.60 20.42
CA PHE A 436 -12.42 0.84 20.75
C PHE A 436 -11.73 1.16 22.10
N SER A 437 -11.40 0.14 22.89
CA SER A 437 -10.85 0.32 24.24
C SER A 437 -9.75 -0.70 24.56
N GLY A 438 -8.97 -0.40 25.60
CA GLY A 438 -7.84 -1.22 26.03
C GLY A 438 -6.59 -1.05 25.17
N SER A 439 -5.57 -1.86 25.44
CA SER A 439 -4.27 -1.81 24.75
C SER A 439 -4.34 -2.21 23.27
N ASN A 440 -5.42 -2.87 22.86
CA ASN A 440 -5.64 -3.35 21.50
C ASN A 440 -6.66 -2.47 20.75
N ALA A 441 -6.93 -1.25 21.22
CA ALA A 441 -7.86 -0.32 20.58
C ALA A 441 -7.32 0.10 19.20
N VAL A 442 -8.05 -0.29 18.15
CA VAL A 442 -7.76 0.11 16.76
C VAL A 442 -8.57 1.34 16.39
N TRP A 443 -9.79 1.46 16.91
CA TRP A 443 -10.75 2.47 16.53
C TRP A 443 -11.01 3.50 17.63
N LYS A 444 -11.41 4.69 17.21
CA LYS A 444 -12.08 5.72 18.01
C LYS A 444 -13.18 6.35 17.17
N MET A 445 -14.19 6.95 17.79
CA MET A 445 -15.18 7.71 17.04
C MET A 445 -14.61 9.06 16.63
N GLY A 446 -14.70 9.37 15.33
CA GLY A 446 -14.35 10.68 14.80
C GLY A 446 -15.45 11.72 15.03
N ASN A 447 -15.10 13.00 14.87
CA ASN A 447 -16.03 14.13 15.05
C ASN A 447 -17.19 14.12 14.03
N THR A 448 -17.03 13.41 12.91
CA THR A 448 -18.05 13.25 11.87
C THR A 448 -19.04 12.11 12.16
N GLY A 449 -18.85 11.38 13.25
CA GLY A 449 -19.67 10.22 13.61
C GLY A 449 -19.23 8.91 12.96
N TYR A 450 -18.14 8.89 12.20
CA TYR A 450 -17.56 7.66 11.63
C TYR A 450 -16.37 7.16 12.47
N PRO A 451 -16.15 5.84 12.58
CA PRO A 451 -14.94 5.31 13.19
C PRO A 451 -13.68 5.71 12.42
N MET A 452 -12.64 6.14 13.14
CA MET A 452 -11.30 6.42 12.63
C MET A 452 -10.29 5.68 13.49
N HIS A 453 -9.06 5.49 13.00
CA HIS A 453 -8.05 4.80 13.79
C HIS A 453 -7.57 5.64 14.97
N THR A 454 -7.15 4.99 16.06
CA THR A 454 -6.65 5.68 17.26
C THR A 454 -5.44 6.56 16.96
N TRP A 455 -4.59 6.14 16.04
CA TRP A 455 -3.38 6.83 15.59
C TRP A 455 -3.64 8.00 14.62
N GLU A 456 -4.85 8.12 14.07
CA GLU A 456 -5.21 9.30 13.25
C GLU A 456 -5.30 10.54 14.13
N THR A 457 -4.71 11.66 13.74
CA THR A 457 -4.96 12.93 14.45
C THR A 457 -6.32 13.46 14.02
N GLY A 458 -7.21 13.81 14.96
CA GLY A 458 -8.63 14.17 14.74
C GLY A 458 -8.91 15.46 13.94
N THR A 459 -7.95 15.89 13.14
CA THR A 459 -8.05 16.93 12.14
C THR A 459 -7.81 16.25 10.80
N THR A 460 -8.69 16.46 9.81
CA THR A 460 -8.29 16.50 8.40
C THR A 460 -6.84 17.00 8.30
N PRO A 461 -5.93 16.39 7.51
CA PRO A 461 -4.50 16.72 7.52
C PRO A 461 -4.29 18.23 7.40
N ALA A 462 -4.15 18.89 8.55
CA ALA A 462 -3.86 20.30 8.64
C ALA A 462 -2.34 20.37 8.55
N GLY A 463 -1.87 21.11 7.54
CA GLY A 463 -0.62 21.84 7.54
C GLY A 463 0.44 21.34 8.52
N TRP A 464 1.39 20.55 8.00
CA TRP A 464 2.79 20.97 7.94
C TRP A 464 3.26 21.85 9.09
N LYS A 465 4.23 21.35 9.86
CA LYS A 465 5.00 22.13 10.82
C LYS A 465 5.48 23.42 10.13
N ASN A 466 4.90 24.55 10.51
CA ASN A 466 5.51 25.85 10.25
C ASN A 466 6.79 25.90 11.10
N ASN A 467 7.94 25.83 10.42
CA ASN A 467 9.19 26.27 11.00
C ASN A 467 9.13 27.81 11.09
N ASN A 468 9.19 28.33 12.31
CA ASN A 468 9.68 29.69 12.55
C ASN A 468 11.18 29.76 12.22
#